data_AF-A0A831RU32-F1
#
_entry.id   AF-A0A831RU32-F1
#
_cell.length_a   1.000
_cell.length_b   1.000
_cell.length_c   1.000
_cell.angle_alpha   90.00
_cell.angle_beta   90.00
_cell.angle_gamma   90.00
#
_symmetry.space_group_name_H-M   'P 1'
#
loop_
_entity.id
_entity.type
_entity.pdbx_description
1 polymer ?
#
loop_
_entity_poly.entity_id
_entity_poly.type
_entity_poly.pdbx_seq_one_letter_code
_entity_poly.pdbx_strand_id
1 'polypeptide(L)'
;MSSQGVDLKKRRMLITATAGIGAVGAGFALVPFLSYWQPSARAKAMGAPEEADIGKIEPGALLRVKWRGKVCWVVRRTEETLKNLKENTGHLADPDSEVPQQPEYCKNYHRSIKPEYLIAVGICT
;
A
#
# COMPACT_ATOMS: atom_id res chain seq x y z
N MET A 1 52.96 50.01 -10.67
CA MET A 1 51.54 50.37 -10.88
C MET A 1 50.77 49.09 -11.21
N SER A 2 49.96 48.60 -10.27
CA SER A 2 48.93 47.59 -10.57
C SER A 2 47.94 47.50 -9.42
N SER A 3 47.30 48.63 -9.10
CA SER A 3 46.03 48.62 -8.37
C SER A 3 44.94 48.12 -9.32
N GLN A 4 44.93 46.81 -9.60
CA GLN A 4 43.79 46.18 -10.26
C GLN A 4 42.63 46.21 -9.26
N GLY A 5 41.65 47.09 -9.52
CA GLY A 5 40.39 47.08 -8.79
C GLY A 5 39.77 45.69 -8.84
N VAL A 6 39.14 45.27 -7.74
CA VAL A 6 38.49 43.96 -7.62
C VAL A 6 37.51 43.77 -8.78
N ASP A 7 37.73 42.74 -9.60
CA ASP A 7 36.82 42.39 -10.69
C ASP A 7 35.51 41.82 -10.11
N LEU A 8 34.53 42.71 -9.96
CA LEU A 8 33.22 42.39 -9.39
C LEU A 8 32.46 41.35 -10.21
N LYS A 9 32.70 41.25 -11.53
CA LYS A 9 32.05 40.26 -12.39
C LYS A 9 32.60 38.86 -12.12
N LYS A 10 33.93 38.72 -12.04
CA LYS A 10 34.58 37.45 -11.67
C LYS A 10 34.19 37.01 -10.25
N ARG A 11 34.15 37.95 -9.30
CA ARG A 11 33.68 37.67 -7.93
C ARG A 11 32.24 37.16 -7.90
N ARG A 12 31.32 37.82 -8.63
CA ARG A 12 29.92 37.40 -8.70
C ARG A 12 29.78 36.03 -9.34
N MET A 13 30.51 35.76 -10.43
CA MET A 13 30.53 34.45 -11.09
C MET A 13 30.97 33.35 -10.12
N LEU A 14 32.06 33.55 -9.38
CA LEU A 14 32.55 32.57 -8.40
C LEU A 14 31.54 32.33 -7.29
N ILE A 15 30.92 33.38 -6.74
CA ILE A 15 29.89 33.24 -5.70
C ILE A 15 28.68 32.46 -6.21
N THR A 16 28.18 32.77 -7.41
CA THR A 16 27.04 32.06 -7.99
C THR A 16 27.37 30.59 -8.29
N ALA A 17 28.58 30.31 -8.80
CA ALA A 17 29.04 28.95 -9.05
C ALA A 17 29.15 28.15 -7.73
N THR A 18 29.79 28.72 -6.70
CA THR A 18 29.92 28.07 -5.39
C THR A 18 28.55 27.85 -4.73
N ALA A 19 27.66 28.82 -4.79
CA ALA A 19 26.30 28.69 -4.25
C ALA A 19 25.49 27.61 -5.01
N GLY A 20 25.61 27.54 -6.35
CA GLY A 20 24.96 26.52 -7.16
C GLY A 20 25.45 25.11 -6.83
N ILE A 21 26.77 24.91 -6.76
CA ILE A 21 27.35 23.62 -6.37
C ILE A 21 26.96 23.26 -4.92
N GLY A 22 26.97 24.23 -4.00
CA GLY A 22 26.54 24.04 -2.62
C GLY A 22 25.08 23.60 -2.52
N ALA A 23 24.18 24.22 -3.30
CA ALA A 23 22.76 23.84 -3.33
C ALA A 23 22.55 22.42 -3.88
N VAL A 24 23.26 22.06 -4.95
CA VAL A 24 23.23 20.70 -5.50
C VAL A 24 23.73 19.69 -4.47
N GLY A 25 24.88 19.96 -3.85
CA GLY A 25 25.45 19.09 -2.82
C GLY A 25 24.52 18.90 -1.61
N ALA A 26 23.87 19.97 -1.15
CA ALA A 26 22.87 19.90 -0.08
C ALA A 26 21.65 19.05 -0.49
N GLY A 27 21.17 19.20 -1.73
CA GLY A 27 20.09 18.36 -2.27
C GLY A 27 20.46 16.88 -2.26
N PHE A 28 21.63 16.52 -2.79
CA PHE A 28 22.13 15.13 -2.77
C PHE A 28 22.32 14.58 -1.37
N ALA A 29 22.75 15.41 -0.42
CA ALA A 29 22.89 15.00 0.97
C ALA A 29 21.54 14.72 1.64
N LEU A 30 20.47 15.45 1.30
CA LEU A 30 19.13 15.27 1.89
C LEU A 30 18.36 14.07 1.33
N VAL A 31 18.57 13.72 0.06
CA VAL A 31 17.89 12.58 -0.60
C VAL A 31 17.96 11.26 0.18
N PRO A 32 19.11 10.78 0.69
CA PRO A 32 19.16 9.53 1.46
C PRO A 32 18.38 9.59 2.78
N PHE A 33 18.32 10.74 3.45
CA PHE A 33 17.53 10.90 4.68
C PHE A 33 16.03 10.83 4.41
N LEU A 34 15.57 11.45 3.32
CA LEU A 34 14.17 11.32 2.90
C LEU A 34 13.85 9.90 2.45
N SER A 35 14.77 9.26 1.71
CA SER A 35 14.63 7.87 1.27
C SER A 35 14.62 6.89 2.46
N TYR A 36 15.25 7.24 3.57
CA TYR A 36 15.27 6.41 4.78
C TYR A 36 13.89 6.25 5.44
N TRP A 37 12.97 7.20 5.24
CA TRP A 37 11.58 7.06 5.70
C TRP A 37 10.73 6.13 4.84
N GLN A 38 11.23 5.70 3.67
CA GLN A 38 10.51 4.73 2.87
C GLN A 38 10.54 3.33 3.50
N PRO A 39 9.57 2.46 3.17
CA PRO A 39 9.54 1.09 3.68
C PRO A 39 10.85 0.36 3.34
N SER A 40 11.49 -0.18 4.38
CA SER A 40 12.74 -0.95 4.24
C SER A 40 12.54 -2.19 3.36
N ALA A 41 13.64 -2.74 2.83
CA ALA A 41 13.60 -3.97 2.03
C ALA A 41 12.93 -5.14 2.79
N ARG A 42 13.10 -5.23 4.12
CA ARG A 42 12.41 -6.21 4.97
C ARG A 42 10.90 -5.97 5.02
N ALA A 43 10.47 -4.71 5.13
CA ALA A 43 9.05 -4.36 5.10
C ALA A 43 8.41 -4.66 3.73
N LYS A 44 9.15 -4.45 2.64
CA LYS A 44 8.72 -4.85 1.28
C LYS A 44 8.67 -6.37 1.13
N ALA A 45 9.64 -7.11 1.69
CA ALA A 45 9.69 -8.57 1.65
C ALA A 45 8.53 -9.25 2.43
N MET A 46 8.08 -8.64 3.53
CA MET A 46 6.85 -9.09 4.22
C MET A 46 5.57 -8.95 3.37
N GLY A 47 5.66 -8.28 2.21
CA GLY A 47 4.61 -8.19 1.19
C GLY A 47 4.47 -9.43 0.29
N ALA A 48 5.34 -10.43 0.43
CA ALA A 48 5.26 -11.65 -0.36
C ALA A 48 3.89 -12.35 -0.19
N PRO A 49 3.41 -13.05 -1.23
CA PRO A 49 2.21 -13.87 -1.12
C PRO A 49 2.45 -14.97 -0.07
N GLU A 50 1.49 -15.14 0.84
CA GLU A 50 1.49 -16.19 1.84
C GLU A 50 0.46 -17.24 1.44
N GLU A 51 0.89 -18.50 1.36
CA GLU A 51 0.01 -19.62 1.06
C GLU A 51 -0.57 -20.16 2.36
N ALA A 52 -1.90 -20.17 2.47
CA ALA A 52 -2.62 -20.74 3.60
C ALA A 52 -3.39 -21.97 3.13
N ASP A 53 -3.23 -23.10 3.83
CA ASP A 53 -4.02 -24.30 3.58
C ASP A 53 -5.46 -24.12 4.06
N ILE A 54 -6.40 -24.23 3.12
CA ILE A 54 -7.85 -24.05 3.35
C ILE A 54 -8.60 -25.39 3.44
N GLY A 55 -7.93 -26.53 3.27
CA GLY A 55 -8.57 -27.85 3.21
C GLY A 55 -9.23 -28.29 4.51
N LYS A 56 -8.80 -27.75 5.65
CA LYS A 56 -9.27 -28.13 6.99
C LYS A 56 -10.38 -27.21 7.54
N ILE A 57 -10.84 -26.23 6.77
CA ILE A 57 -11.83 -25.25 7.23
C ILE A 57 -13.23 -25.85 7.04
N GLU A 58 -13.97 -26.00 8.13
CA GLU A 58 -15.37 -26.42 8.11
C GLU A 58 -16.30 -25.28 7.63
N PRO A 59 -17.46 -25.58 7.02
CA PRO A 59 -18.45 -24.55 6.70
C PRO A 59 -18.90 -23.80 7.97
N GLY A 60 -18.87 -22.47 7.92
CA GLY A 60 -19.13 -21.58 9.04
C GLY A 60 -17.89 -21.20 9.86
N ALA A 61 -16.76 -21.88 9.67
CA ALA A 61 -15.54 -21.59 10.40
C ALA A 61 -14.74 -20.41 9.80
N LEU A 62 -13.99 -19.74 10.67
CA LEU A 62 -13.11 -18.62 10.33
C LEU A 62 -11.66 -18.97 10.69
N LEU A 63 -10.80 -18.96 9.69
CA LEU A 63 -9.35 -19.06 9.85
C LEU A 63 -8.73 -17.65 9.84
N ARG A 64 -7.79 -17.41 10.77
CA ARG A 64 -7.04 -16.15 10.85
C ARG A 64 -5.62 -16.39 10.38
N VAL A 65 -5.20 -15.68 9.35
CA VAL A 65 -3.85 -15.73 8.78
C VAL A 65 -3.20 -14.36 8.94
N LYS A 66 -1.90 -14.31 9.20
CA LYS A 66 -1.17 -13.07 9.43
C LYS A 66 -0.40 -12.64 8.17
N TRP A 67 -1.05 -11.88 7.31
CA TRP A 67 -0.43 -11.36 6.09
C TRP A 67 -0.01 -9.89 6.24
N ARG A 68 1.25 -9.56 5.91
CA ARG A 68 1.80 -8.19 5.98
C ARG A 68 1.63 -7.51 7.36
N GLY A 69 1.65 -8.29 8.44
CA GLY A 69 1.39 -7.79 9.80
C GLY A 69 -0.08 -7.44 10.08
N LYS A 70 -0.98 -7.65 9.12
CA LYS A 70 -2.43 -7.49 9.24
C LYS A 70 -3.08 -8.86 9.42
N VAL A 71 -4.22 -8.88 10.09
CA VAL A 71 -5.02 -10.11 10.22
C VAL A 71 -5.89 -10.24 8.98
N CYS A 72 -5.73 -11.33 8.24
CA CYS A 72 -6.61 -11.73 7.16
C CYS A 72 -7.54 -12.85 7.64
N TRP A 73 -8.81 -12.73 7.29
CA TRP A 73 -9.83 -13.73 7.56
C TRP A 73 -10.06 -14.55 6.31
N VAL A 74 -10.05 -15.87 6.49
CA VAL A 74 -10.52 -16.83 5.50
C VAL A 74 -11.74 -17.51 6.11
N VAL A 75 -12.91 -17.17 5.59
CA VAL A 75 -14.19 -17.71 6.08
C VAL A 75 -14.75 -18.64 5.03
N ARG A 76 -15.10 -19.86 5.43
CA ARG A 76 -15.88 -20.78 4.59
C ARG A 76 -17.36 -20.56 4.89
N ARG A 77 -18.10 -19.96 3.97
CA ARG A 77 -19.52 -19.63 4.12
C ARG A 77 -20.38 -20.88 3.93
N THR A 78 -21.47 -20.98 4.69
CA THR A 78 -22.50 -22.00 4.47
C THR A 78 -23.41 -21.62 3.30
N GLU A 79 -24.12 -22.59 2.73
CA GLU A 79 -25.10 -22.34 1.67
C GLU A 79 -26.21 -21.37 2.11
N GLU A 80 -26.64 -21.47 3.37
CA GLU A 80 -27.61 -20.56 3.96
C GLU A 80 -27.10 -19.12 3.99
N THR A 81 -25.84 -18.92 4.40
CA THR A 81 -25.19 -17.59 4.39
C THR A 81 -25.15 -17.01 2.97
N LEU A 82 -24.87 -17.85 1.97
CA LEU A 82 -24.83 -17.43 0.56
C LEU A 82 -26.20 -17.07 -0.01
N LYS A 83 -27.27 -17.72 0.45
CA LYS A 83 -28.65 -17.35 0.08
C LYS A 83 -29.01 -16.00 0.70
N ASN A 84 -28.78 -15.84 2.00
CA ASN A 84 -29.11 -14.62 2.73
C ASN A 84 -28.36 -13.38 2.20
N LEU A 85 -27.16 -13.56 1.65
CA LEU A 85 -26.37 -12.51 1.01
C LEU A 85 -27.11 -11.79 -0.14
N LYS A 86 -28.01 -12.48 -0.85
CA LYS A 86 -28.77 -11.90 -1.97
C LYS A 86 -30.02 -11.15 -1.54
N GLU A 87 -30.56 -11.45 -0.37
CA GLU A 87 -31.87 -10.96 0.06
C GLU A 87 -31.81 -9.57 0.69
N ASN A 88 -30.71 -9.23 1.36
CA ASN A 88 -30.59 -8.01 2.18
C ASN A 88 -29.71 -6.91 1.57
N THR A 89 -29.68 -6.79 0.24
CA THR A 89 -28.80 -5.81 -0.45
C THR A 89 -29.23 -4.36 -0.26
N GLY A 90 -30.53 -4.09 -0.07
CA GLY A 90 -31.08 -2.73 0.06
C GLY A 90 -30.64 -1.95 1.31
N HIS A 91 -30.06 -2.63 2.30
CA HIS A 91 -29.55 -2.01 3.53
C HIS A 91 -28.02 -1.82 3.52
N LEU A 92 -27.34 -2.30 2.49
CA LEU A 92 -25.89 -2.23 2.38
C LEU A 92 -25.46 -0.91 1.73
N ALA A 93 -24.38 -0.32 2.22
CA ALA A 93 -23.80 0.88 1.61
C ALA A 93 -23.16 0.59 0.23
N ASP A 94 -22.69 -0.64 0.02
CA ASP A 94 -22.03 -1.07 -1.22
C ASP A 94 -22.36 -2.55 -1.54
N PRO A 95 -23.58 -2.86 -2.01
CA PRO A 95 -23.98 -4.23 -2.32
C PRO A 95 -23.23 -4.83 -3.52
N ASP A 96 -22.93 -4.00 -4.52
CA ASP A 96 -22.34 -4.43 -5.80
C ASP A 96 -20.81 -4.34 -5.84
N SER A 97 -20.18 -3.89 -4.75
CA SER A 97 -18.72 -3.75 -4.63
C SER A 97 -18.16 -2.72 -5.61
N GLU A 98 -18.80 -1.56 -5.71
CA GLU A 98 -18.40 -0.44 -6.55
C GLU A 98 -17.27 0.39 -5.92
N VAL A 99 -17.10 0.35 -4.60
CA VAL A 99 -16.01 1.06 -3.92
C VAL A 99 -14.68 0.33 -4.22
N PRO A 100 -13.61 1.04 -4.62
CA PRO A 100 -12.34 0.44 -5.05
C PRO A 100 -11.51 -0.07 -3.85
N GLN A 101 -12.04 -1.05 -3.13
CA GLN A 101 -11.37 -1.77 -2.05
C GLN A 101 -10.96 -3.18 -2.47
N GLN A 102 -11.73 -3.80 -3.38
CA GLN A 102 -11.51 -5.16 -3.82
C GLN A 102 -10.76 -5.18 -5.16
N PRO A 103 -10.03 -6.27 -5.47
CA PRO A 103 -9.47 -6.48 -6.80
C PRO A 103 -10.55 -6.57 -7.87
N GLU A 104 -10.19 -6.24 -9.12
CA GLU A 104 -11.12 -6.24 -10.25
C GLU A 104 -11.84 -7.58 -10.47
N TYR A 105 -11.13 -8.70 -10.25
CA TYR A 105 -11.70 -10.05 -10.34
C TYR A 105 -12.70 -10.41 -9.23
N CYS A 106 -12.79 -9.60 -8.17
CA CYS A 106 -13.72 -9.75 -7.05
C CYS A 106 -14.78 -8.65 -7.02
N LYS A 107 -14.95 -7.90 -8.12
CA LYS A 107 -16.03 -6.92 -8.25
C LYS A 107 -17.36 -7.63 -8.51
N ASN A 108 -17.91 -8.20 -7.45
CA ASN A 108 -19.15 -8.97 -7.50
C ASN A 108 -19.85 -8.97 -6.14
N TYR A 109 -21.12 -9.36 -6.11
CA TYR A 109 -21.94 -9.37 -4.88
C TYR A 109 -21.38 -10.24 -3.72
N HIS A 110 -20.50 -11.20 -4.02
CA HIS A 110 -19.97 -12.17 -3.05
C HIS A 110 -18.53 -11.82 -2.61
N ARG A 111 -17.90 -10.84 -3.26
CA ARG A 111 -16.53 -10.33 -3.03
C ARG A 111 -15.47 -11.43 -3.05
N SER A 112 -15.64 -12.41 -3.94
CA SER A 112 -14.82 -13.62 -3.95
C SER A 112 -14.80 -14.26 -5.33
N ILE A 113 -13.72 -15.00 -5.65
CA ILE A 113 -13.65 -15.85 -6.85
C ILE A 113 -14.52 -17.10 -6.67
N LYS A 114 -14.39 -17.77 -5.53
CA LYS A 114 -15.23 -18.91 -5.14
C LYS A 114 -16.25 -18.44 -4.10
N PRO A 115 -17.56 -18.50 -4.35
CA PRO A 115 -18.58 -18.02 -3.41
C PRO A 115 -18.46 -18.63 -2.02
N GLU A 116 -18.04 -19.89 -1.89
CA GLU A 116 -17.88 -20.51 -0.57
C GLU A 116 -16.80 -19.86 0.30
N TYR A 117 -15.82 -19.18 -0.29
CA TYR A 117 -14.68 -18.62 0.45
C TYR A 117 -14.71 -17.10 0.42
N LEU A 118 -14.81 -16.49 1.60
CA LEU A 118 -14.59 -15.05 1.77
C LEU A 118 -13.18 -14.83 2.31
N ILE A 119 -12.37 -14.08 1.57
CA ILE A 119 -11.04 -13.66 1.98
C ILE A 119 -11.08 -12.14 2.17
N ALA A 120 -10.90 -11.70 3.42
CA ALA A 120 -11.00 -10.29 3.77
C ALA A 120 -9.87 -9.87 4.72
N VAL A 121 -9.45 -8.61 4.63
CA VAL A 121 -8.57 -8.02 5.64
C VAL A 121 -9.44 -7.59 6.82
N GLY A 122 -9.18 -8.12 8.01
CA GLY A 122 -9.96 -7.87 9.23
C GLY A 122 -9.69 -6.49 9.84
N ILE A 123 -9.74 -5.43 9.03
CA ILE A 123 -9.55 -4.04 9.42
C ILE A 123 -10.80 -3.29 9.02
N CYS A 124 -11.45 -2.65 10.00
CA CYS A 124 -12.56 -1.75 9.73
C CYS A 124 -12.07 -0.61 8.82
N THR A 125 -12.72 -0.47 7.68
CA THR A 125 -12.51 0.65 6.74
C THR A 125 -13.08 1.92 7.33
#